data_AF-A0A415EI48-F1
#
_entry.id   AF-A0A415EI48-F1
#
_cell.length_a   1.000
_cell.length_b   1.000
_cell.length_c   1.000
_cell.angle_alpha   90.00
_cell.angle_beta   90.00
_cell.angle_gamma   90.00
#
_symmetry.space_group_name_H-M   'P 1'
#
loop_
_entity.id
_entity.type
_entity.pdbx_description
1 polymer ?
#
loop_
_entity_poly.entity_id
_entity_poly.type
_entity_poly.pdbx_seq_one_letter_code
_entity_poly.pdbx_strand_id
1 'polypeptide(L)'
;MNVFTTKQDYLQGFQRTFEAVEKRESTVLKDYLTNQIRHLNTLVNQISSRNFWEVWPKILGIDAKISLVDELINFEDFSSEDILRIVETDYQTYFKELCGYDLSMETKHSMIFNVM
;
A
#
# COMPACT_ATOMS: atom_id res chain seq x y z
N MET A 1 -18.28 0.99 9.27
CA MET A 1 -17.25 0.28 8.47
C MET A 1 -17.82 0.19 7.06
N ASN A 2 -17.26 0.94 6.12
CA ASN A 2 -17.72 0.86 4.73
C ASN A 2 -16.91 -0.26 4.06
N VAL A 3 -17.59 -1.34 3.70
CA VAL A 3 -17.00 -2.39 2.87
C VAL A 3 -16.87 -1.82 1.47
N PHE A 4 -15.66 -1.79 0.93
CA PHE A 4 -15.44 -1.46 -0.48
C PHE A 4 -15.68 -2.70 -1.34
N THR A 5 -16.42 -2.54 -2.43
CA THR A 5 -16.71 -3.65 -3.37
C THR A 5 -16.26 -3.34 -4.78
N THR A 6 -15.96 -2.06 -5.05
CA THR A 6 -15.36 -1.62 -6.30
C THR A 6 -13.98 -1.02 -6.06
N LYS A 7 -13.17 -0.98 -7.12
CA LYS A 7 -11.90 -0.25 -7.11
C LYS A 7 -12.08 1.22 -6.74
N GLN A 8 -13.16 1.85 -7.20
CA GLN A 8 -13.43 3.25 -6.91
C GLN A 8 -13.66 3.46 -5.41
N ASP A 9 -14.42 2.56 -4.77
CA ASP A 9 -14.64 2.60 -3.31
C ASP A 9 -13.31 2.46 -2.56
N TYR A 10 -12.45 1.54 -2.99
CA TYR A 10 -11.13 1.35 -2.40
C TYR A 10 -10.26 2.61 -2.53
N LEU A 11 -10.14 3.16 -3.74
CA LEU A 11 -9.32 4.36 -3.98
C LEU A 11 -9.88 5.61 -3.29
N GLN A 12 -11.20 5.68 -3.05
CA GLN A 12 -11.81 6.77 -2.29
C GLN A 12 -11.28 6.83 -0.85
N GLY A 13 -10.88 5.70 -0.27
CA GLY A 13 -10.23 5.65 1.05
C GLY A 13 -8.95 6.49 1.12
N PHE A 14 -8.25 6.66 -0.01
CA PHE A 14 -6.98 7.38 -0.12
C PHE A 14 -7.12 8.75 -0.81
N GLN A 15 -8.35 9.28 -0.93
CA GLN A 15 -8.57 10.56 -1.61
C GLN A 15 -7.75 11.70 -0.98
N ARG A 16 -7.71 11.76 0.36
CA ARG A 16 -6.92 12.76 1.08
C ARG A 16 -5.42 12.62 0.83
N THR A 17 -4.93 11.39 0.67
CA THR A 17 -3.54 11.12 0.30
C THR A 17 -3.20 11.74 -1.04
N PHE A 18 -4.07 11.55 -2.05
CA PHE A 18 -3.86 12.13 -3.37
C PHE A 18 -3.87 13.66 -3.34
N GLU A 19 -4.83 14.26 -2.62
CA GLU A 19 -4.90 15.71 -2.41
C GLU A 19 -3.63 16.25 -1.69
N ALA A 20 -3.12 15.52 -0.70
CA ALA A 20 -1.89 15.89 0.03
C ALA A 20 -0.65 15.82 -0.87
N VAL A 21 -0.52 14.80 -1.72
CA VAL A 21 0.56 14.68 -2.70
C VAL A 21 0.50 15.83 -3.73
N GLU A 22 -0.69 16.21 -4.18
CA GLU A 22 -0.87 17.35 -5.08
C GLU A 22 -0.49 18.67 -4.42
N LYS A 23 -0.94 18.90 -3.17
CA LYS A 23 -0.59 20.09 -2.39
C LYS A 23 0.92 20.21 -2.15
N ARG A 24 1.60 19.07 -2.01
CA ARG A 24 3.06 19.01 -1.85
C ARG A 24 3.82 19.31 -3.15
N GLU A 25 3.13 19.31 -4.29
CA GLU A 25 3.72 19.41 -5.62
C GLU A 25 4.80 18.33 -5.89
N SER A 26 4.68 17.17 -5.22
CA SER A 26 5.65 16.08 -5.35
C SER A 26 5.36 15.23 -6.58
N THR A 27 6.12 15.44 -7.65
CA THR A 27 6.06 14.59 -8.85
C THR A 27 6.46 13.16 -8.55
N VAL A 28 7.44 12.97 -7.67
CA VAL A 28 7.97 11.67 -7.26
C VAL A 28 6.90 10.78 -6.60
N LEU A 29 6.19 11.31 -5.60
CA LEU A 29 5.13 10.56 -4.93
C LEU A 29 3.90 10.37 -5.83
N LYS A 30 3.60 11.36 -6.68
CA LYS A 30 2.51 11.27 -7.65
C LYS A 30 2.75 10.14 -8.65
N ASP A 31 3.94 10.08 -9.23
CA ASP A 31 4.32 9.04 -10.18
C ASP A 31 4.34 7.67 -9.50
N TYR A 32 4.86 7.60 -8.27
CA TYR A 32 4.84 6.38 -7.47
C TYR A 32 3.42 5.85 -7.24
N LEU A 33 2.51 6.66 -6.68
CA LEU A 33 1.12 6.25 -6.45
C LEU A 33 0.41 5.87 -7.75
N THR A 34 0.64 6.62 -8.83
CA THR A 34 0.08 6.31 -10.15
C THR A 34 0.57 4.94 -10.65
N ASN A 35 1.86 4.64 -10.47
CA ASN A 35 2.43 3.35 -10.84
C ASN A 35 1.86 2.20 -9.98
N GLN A 36 1.73 2.40 -8.67
CA GLN A 36 1.11 1.44 -7.76
C GLN A 36 -0.34 1.12 -8.15
N ILE A 37 -1.14 2.15 -8.43
CA ILE A 37 -2.53 1.99 -8.89
C ILE A 37 -2.58 1.27 -10.25
N ARG A 38 -1.69 1.62 -11.19
CA ARG A 38 -1.62 0.93 -12.48
C ARG A 38 -1.28 -0.55 -12.30
N HIS A 39 -0.31 -0.86 -11.43
CA HIS A 39 0.10 -2.22 -11.14
C HIS A 39 -1.04 -3.02 -10.49
N LEU A 40 -1.74 -2.42 -9.52
CA LEU A 40 -2.92 -3.02 -8.89
C LEU A 40 -3.98 -3.37 -9.93
N ASN A 41 -4.28 -2.47 -10.87
CA ASN A 41 -5.22 -2.74 -11.95
C ASN A 41 -4.78 -3.94 -12.81
N THR A 42 -3.50 -4.03 -13.16
CA THR A 42 -2.97 -5.16 -13.93
C THR A 42 -3.14 -6.48 -13.15
N LEU A 43 -2.78 -6.50 -11.87
CA LEU A 43 -2.88 -7.70 -11.03
C LEU A 43 -4.35 -8.15 -10.86
N VAL A 44 -5.26 -7.23 -10.58
CA VAL A 44 -6.69 -7.52 -10.45
C VAL A 44 -7.27 -8.06 -11.75
N ASN A 45 -6.85 -7.56 -12.91
CA ASN A 45 -7.32 -8.06 -14.21
C ASN A 45 -6.75 -9.43 -14.58
N GLN A 46 -5.63 -9.83 -13.98
CA GLN A 46 -4.93 -11.09 -14.27
C GLN A 46 -5.22 -12.19 -13.24
N ILE A 47 -5.83 -11.85 -12.10
CA ILE A 47 -6.05 -12.82 -11.02
C ILE A 47 -7.02 -13.91 -11.43
N SER A 48 -6.67 -15.14 -11.07
CA SER A 48 -7.44 -16.35 -11.32
C SER A 48 -7.13 -17.38 -10.24
N SER A 49 -7.88 -18.48 -10.19
CA SER A 49 -7.58 -19.59 -9.27
C SER A 49 -6.19 -20.21 -9.48
N ARG A 50 -5.57 -20.05 -10.66
CA ARG A 50 -4.27 -20.64 -11.00
C ARG A 50 -3.08 -19.84 -10.46
N ASN A 51 -3.23 -18.51 -10.34
CA ASN A 51 -2.15 -17.60 -9.95
C ASN A 51 -2.50 -16.80 -8.68
N PHE A 52 -3.61 -17.11 -8.00
CA PHE A 52 -4.07 -16.40 -6.81
C PHE A 52 -2.96 -16.25 -5.77
N TRP A 53 -2.26 -17.34 -5.43
CA TRP A 53 -1.21 -17.34 -4.41
C TRP A 53 0.04 -16.54 -4.78
N GLU A 54 0.21 -16.20 -6.05
CA GLU A 54 1.29 -15.34 -6.53
C GLU A 54 0.85 -13.87 -6.64
N VAL A 55 -0.40 -13.65 -7.06
CA VAL A 55 -0.97 -12.32 -7.33
C VAL A 55 -1.45 -11.65 -6.05
N TRP A 56 -2.11 -12.40 -5.17
CA TRP A 56 -2.67 -11.87 -3.93
C TRP A 56 -1.62 -11.23 -3.00
N PRO A 57 -0.44 -11.84 -2.76
CA PRO A 57 0.62 -11.22 -1.96
C PRO A 57 1.12 -9.87 -2.51
N LYS A 58 1.18 -9.75 -3.84
CA LYS A 58 1.59 -8.51 -4.51
C LYS A 58 0.52 -7.42 -4.36
N ILE A 59 -0.76 -7.80 -4.37
CA ILE A 59 -1.88 -6.88 -4.09
C ILE A 59 -1.77 -6.36 -2.65
N LEU A 60 -1.51 -7.25 -1.67
CA LEU A 60 -1.27 -6.84 -0.29
C LEU A 60 -0.06 -5.90 -0.17
N GLY A 61 1.03 -6.18 -0.89
CA GLY A 61 2.19 -5.29 -0.92
C GLY A 61 1.85 -3.89 -1.43
N ILE A 62 0.98 -3.78 -2.45
CA ILE A 62 0.51 -2.48 -2.95
C ILE A 62 -0.36 -1.76 -1.91
N ASP A 63 -1.28 -2.46 -1.26
CA ASP A 63 -2.14 -1.90 -0.20
C ASP A 63 -1.31 -1.35 0.96
N ALA A 64 -0.32 -2.13 1.43
CA ALA A 64 0.64 -1.69 2.44
C ALA A 64 1.42 -0.44 2.00
N LYS A 65 1.92 -0.42 0.75
CA LYS A 65 2.68 0.71 0.22
C LYS A 65 1.87 2.01 0.15
N ILE A 66 0.64 1.93 -0.34
CA ILE A 66 -0.25 3.10 -0.41
C ILE A 66 -0.61 3.58 1.01
N SER A 67 -0.87 2.65 1.92
CA SER A 67 -1.16 2.97 3.33
C SER A 67 0.01 3.66 4.02
N LEU A 68 1.24 3.18 3.85
CA LEU A 68 2.43 3.83 4.39
C LEU A 68 2.63 5.25 3.82
N VAL A 69 2.34 5.47 2.54
CA VAL A 69 2.36 6.84 1.97
C VAL A 69 1.29 7.71 2.65
N ASP A 70 0.08 7.21 2.85
CA ASP A 70 -1.00 7.94 3.54
C ASP A 70 -0.64 8.33 4.97
N GLU A 71 0.01 7.43 5.71
CA GLU A 71 0.48 7.72 7.06
C GLU A 71 1.60 8.76 7.06
N LEU A 72 2.57 8.62 6.15
CA LEU A 72 3.79 9.44 6.15
C LEU A 72 3.62 10.83 5.50
N ILE A 73 2.69 10.99 4.55
CA ILE A 73 2.56 12.23 3.76
C ILE A 73 2.22 13.47 4.61
N ASN A 74 1.62 13.27 5.78
CA ASN A 74 1.22 14.35 6.68
C ASN A 74 2.35 14.86 7.58
N PHE A 75 3.52 14.20 7.58
CA PHE A 75 4.69 14.62 8.34
C PHE A 75 5.58 15.52 7.49
N GLU A 76 5.62 16.81 7.84
CA GLU A 76 6.38 17.83 7.08
C GLU A 76 7.91 17.58 7.09
N ASP A 77 8.41 16.87 8.10
CA ASP A 77 9.84 16.59 8.28
C ASP A 77 10.40 15.56 7.27
N PHE A 78 9.55 14.72 6.66
CA PHE A 78 10.01 13.73 5.69
C PHE A 78 9.98 14.26 4.27
N SER A 79 11.12 14.25 3.57
CA SER A 79 11.18 14.51 2.12
C SER A 79 10.36 13.48 1.32
N SER A 80 10.07 13.75 0.05
CA SER A 80 9.32 12.78 -0.78
C SER A 80 10.12 11.49 -0.97
N GLU A 81 11.43 11.63 -1.11
CA GLU A 81 12.41 10.58 -1.25
C GLU A 81 12.54 9.75 0.02
N ASP A 82 12.51 10.40 1.20
CA ASP A 82 12.50 9.70 2.49
C ASP A 82 11.25 8.85 2.67
N ILE A 83 10.08 9.40 2.34
CA ILE A 83 8.82 8.64 2.38
C ILE A 83 8.94 7.41 1.49
N LEU A 84 9.39 7.56 0.24
CA LEU A 84 9.54 6.40 -0.66
C LEU A 84 10.55 5.37 -0.14
N ARG A 85 11.66 5.83 0.44
CA ARG A 85 12.66 4.94 1.02
C ARG A 85 12.07 4.13 2.18
N ILE A 86 11.31 4.77 3.07
CA ILE A 86 10.63 4.11 4.19
C ILE A 86 9.61 3.11 3.67
N VAL A 87 8.73 3.56 2.76
CA VAL A 87 7.68 2.72 2.13
C VAL A 87 8.28 1.45 1.51
N GLU A 88 9.33 1.58 0.71
CA GLU A 88 9.95 0.43 0.03
C GLU A 88 10.75 -0.48 0.97
N THR A 89 11.19 0.03 2.12
CA THR A 89 11.90 -0.77 3.13
C THR A 89 10.93 -1.57 4.00
N ASP A 90 9.80 -0.94 4.39
CA ASP A 90 9.01 -1.42 5.52
C ASP A 90 7.66 -2.05 5.12
N TYR A 91 7.22 -1.94 3.85
CA TYR A 91 5.88 -2.42 3.44
C TYR A 91 5.61 -3.90 3.73
N GLN A 92 6.66 -4.75 3.75
CA GLN A 92 6.51 -6.19 4.00
C GLN A 92 6.09 -6.49 5.44
N THR A 93 6.43 -5.62 6.39
CA THR A 93 6.11 -5.77 7.81
C THR A 93 4.93 -4.91 8.26
N TYR A 94 4.43 -4.02 7.39
CA TYR A 94 3.34 -3.10 7.70
C TYR A 94 2.12 -3.78 8.36
N PHE A 95 1.53 -4.82 7.75
CA PHE A 95 0.36 -5.49 8.34
C PHE A 95 0.67 -6.24 9.63
N LYS A 96 1.91 -6.70 9.79
CA LYS A 96 2.38 -7.33 11.02
C LYS A 96 2.35 -6.30 12.16
N GLU A 97 2.93 -5.13 11.94
CA GLU A 97 2.94 -4.03 12.90
C GLU A 97 1.53 -3.49 13.18
N LEU A 98 0.69 -3.33 12.14
CA LEU A 98 -0.70 -2.90 12.29
C LEU A 98 -1.52 -3.86 13.16
N CYS A 99 -1.18 -5.15 13.15
CA CYS A 99 -1.81 -6.16 14.02
C CYS A 99 -1.16 -6.27 15.41
N GLY A 100 -0.24 -5.37 15.77
CA GLY A 100 0.41 -5.31 17.08
C GLY A 100 1.57 -6.29 17.29
N TYR A 101 2.12 -6.85 16.22
CA TYR A 101 3.30 -7.72 16.31
C TYR A 101 4.58 -6.90 16.19
N ASP A 102 5.61 -7.22 16.98
CA ASP A 102 6.96 -6.72 16.75
C ASP A 102 7.71 -7.55 15.70
N LEU A 103 8.83 -7.04 15.19
CA LEU A 103 9.61 -7.68 14.12
C LEU A 103 10.14 -9.07 14.49
N SER A 104 10.30 -9.41 15.77
CA SER A 104 10.79 -10.71 16.24
C SER A 104 9.71 -11.78 16.35
N MET A 105 8.43 -11.38 16.43
CA MET A 105 7.32 -12.31 16.61
C MET A 105 7.01 -13.10 15.34
N GLU A 106 6.66 -14.38 15.48
CA GLU A 106 6.05 -15.14 14.40
C GLU A 106 4.59 -14.70 14.22
N THR A 107 4.18 -14.44 12.98
CA THR A 107 2.80 -14.09 12.67
C THR A 107 1.91 -15.33 12.65
N LYS A 108 0.60 -15.14 12.85
CA LYS A 108 -0.36 -16.24 12.63
C LYS A 108 -0.31 -16.70 11.17
N HIS A 109 -0.66 -17.96 10.93
CA HIS A 109 -0.81 -18.49 9.58
C HIS A 109 -2.05 -17.92 8.88
N SER A 110 -1.93 -16.70 8.35
CA SER A 110 -3.00 -15.94 7.70
C SER A 110 -2.47 -15.26 6.44
N MET A 111 -3.30 -15.21 5.40
CA MET A 111 -2.93 -14.62 4.11
C MET A 111 -2.57 -13.13 4.20
N ILE A 112 -3.09 -12.40 5.21
CA ILE A 112 -2.79 -10.97 5.41
C ILE A 112 -1.30 -10.70 5.68
N PHE A 113 -0.56 -11.70 6.17
CA PHE A 113 0.87 -11.59 6.44
C PHE A 113 1.74 -12.15 5.30
N ASN A 114 1.13 -12.64 4.21
CA ASN A 114 1.84 -13.13 3.04
C ASN A 114 2.03 -11.98 2.03
N VAL A 115 2.92 -11.05 2.35
CA VAL A 115 3.18 -9.84 1.55
C VAL A 115 4.40 -10.08 0.65
N MET A 116 4.32 -9.70 -0.63
CA MET A 116 5.42 -9.75 -1.61
C MET A 116 5.63 -8.40 -2.27
#